data_AF-A0A661R8E2-F1
#
_entry.id   AF-A0A661R8E2-F1
#
_cell.length_a   1.000
_cell.length_b   1.000
_cell.length_c   1.000
_cell.angle_alpha   90.00
_cell.angle_beta   90.00
_cell.angle_gamma   90.00
#
_symmetry.space_group_name_H-M   'P 1'
#
loop_
_entity.id
_entity.type
_entity.pdbx_description
1 polymer ?
#
loop_
_entity_poly.entity_id
_entity_poly.type
_entity_poly.pdbx_seq_one_letter_code
_entity_poly.pdbx_strand_id
1 'polypeptide(L)'
;MYPLIPNTDIVTRDFLALTLLAPPFTQYAIENSDRNAMPKINRPTMLGYRMKLPSIEVQREIVSKVKQIQTKADKITALQNKAALEMELFQSALLAKAFRGKL
;
A
#
# COMPACT_ATOMS: atom_id res chain seq x y z
N MET A 1 3.10 -7.61 -19.07
CA MET A 1 2.33 -6.60 -18.30
C MET A 1 1.89 -5.52 -19.28
N TYR A 2 0.62 -5.09 -19.27
CA TYR A 2 0.16 -4.05 -20.19
C TYR A 2 0.44 -2.67 -19.59
N PRO A 3 1.25 -1.79 -20.24
CA PRO A 3 1.37 -0.43 -19.77
C PRO A 3 0.02 0.29 -19.93
N LEU A 4 -0.42 0.97 -18.87
CA LEU A 4 -1.61 1.82 -18.88
C LEU A 4 -1.17 3.28 -19.00
N ILE A 5 -1.67 3.96 -20.02
CA ILE A 5 -1.44 5.39 -20.23
C ILE A 5 -2.80 6.07 -20.04
N PRO A 6 -3.04 6.75 -18.90
CA PRO A 6 -4.30 7.44 -18.67
C PRO A 6 -4.41 8.69 -19.54
N ASN A 7 -5.65 9.08 -19.87
CA ASN A 7 -5.93 10.46 -20.28
C ASN A 7 -5.80 11.38 -19.06
N THR A 8 -4.71 12.14 -19.00
CA THR A 8 -4.37 13.00 -17.85
C THR A 8 -5.29 14.20 -17.68
N ASP A 9 -6.11 14.53 -18.67
CA ASP A 9 -7.08 15.63 -18.60
C ASP A 9 -8.25 15.28 -17.67
N ILE A 10 -8.52 13.99 -17.49
CA ILE A 10 -9.68 13.49 -16.72
C ILE A 10 -9.29 12.62 -15.53
N VAL A 11 -8.10 11.99 -15.54
CA VAL A 11 -7.65 11.14 -14.44
C VAL A 11 -6.17 11.31 -14.15
N THR A 12 -5.84 11.52 -12.89
CA THR A 12 -4.44 11.57 -12.44
C THR A 12 -3.85 10.17 -12.33
N ARG A 13 -2.56 10.03 -12.64
CA ARG A 13 -1.84 8.74 -12.60
C ARG A 13 -1.92 8.09 -11.21
N ASP A 14 -1.72 8.87 -10.17
CA ASP A 14 -1.73 8.39 -8.78
C ASP A 14 -3.12 7.90 -8.37
N PHE A 15 -4.17 8.62 -8.74
CA PHE A 15 -5.55 8.21 -8.44
C PHE A 15 -5.95 6.93 -9.18
N LEU A 16 -5.56 6.81 -10.46
CA LEU A 16 -5.75 5.58 -11.21
C LEU A 16 -5.01 4.41 -10.54
N ALA A 17 -3.75 4.60 -10.16
CA ALA A 17 -2.97 3.58 -9.47
C ALA A 17 -3.64 3.14 -8.15
N LEU A 18 -4.09 4.09 -7.32
CA LEU A 18 -4.82 3.79 -6.08
C LEU A 18 -6.12 3.02 -6.37
N THR A 19 -6.84 3.37 -7.43
CA THR A 19 -8.09 2.69 -7.78
C THR A 19 -7.84 1.25 -8.23
N LEU A 20 -6.78 1.02 -9.00
CA LEU A 20 -6.39 -0.33 -9.44
C LEU A 20 -5.80 -1.19 -8.31
N LEU A 21 -5.43 -0.59 -7.18
CA LEU A 21 -5.03 -1.31 -5.96
C LEU A 21 -6.19 -1.50 -4.99
N ALA A 22 -7.30 -0.79 -5.18
CA ALA A 22 -8.42 -0.80 -4.24
C ALA A 22 -9.22 -2.11 -4.34
N PRO A 23 -9.85 -2.56 -3.23
CA PRO A 23 -10.64 -3.80 -3.20
C PRO A 23 -11.68 -3.94 -4.32
N PRO A 24 -12.40 -2.87 -4.74
CA PRO A 24 -13.37 -3.00 -5.83
C PRO A 24 -12.78 -3.46 -7.16
N PHE A 25 -11.57 -3.00 -7.51
CA PHE A 25 -10.91 -3.47 -8.73
C PHE A 25 -10.39 -4.90 -8.57
N THR A 26 -9.79 -5.20 -7.41
CA THR A 26 -9.31 -6.57 -7.10
C THR A 26 -10.44 -7.58 -7.18
N GLN A 27 -11.60 -7.27 -6.58
CA GLN A 27 -12.78 -8.13 -6.63
C GLN A 27 -13.28 -8.33 -8.06
N TYR A 28 -13.40 -7.24 -8.83
CA TYR A 28 -13.76 -7.31 -10.24
C TYR A 28 -12.82 -8.21 -11.04
N ALA A 29 -11.50 -8.10 -10.80
CA ALA A 29 -10.49 -8.91 -11.48
C ALA A 29 -10.54 -10.38 -11.10
N ILE A 30 -10.90 -10.71 -9.85
CA ILE A 30 -11.10 -12.09 -9.39
C ILE A 30 -12.35 -12.70 -10.03
N GLU A 31 -13.48 -11.98 -10.01
CA GLU A 31 -14.76 -12.45 -10.55
C GLU A 31 -14.72 -12.68 -12.07
N ASN A 32 -13.91 -11.89 -12.79
CA ASN A 32 -13.79 -11.97 -14.24
C ASN A 32 -12.48 -12.65 -14.67
N SER A 33 -11.92 -13.51 -13.82
CA SER A 33 -10.76 -14.33 -14.17
C SER A 33 -11.19 -15.66 -14.80
N ASP A 34 -10.59 -15.98 -15.93
CA ASP A 34 -10.83 -17.23 -16.67
C ASP A 34 -10.15 -18.47 -16.06
N ARG A 35 -9.45 -18.36 -14.90
CA ARG A 35 -8.69 -19.48 -14.29
C ARG A 35 -8.80 -19.53 -12.76
N ASN A 36 -9.07 -20.73 -12.23
CA ASN A 36 -9.28 -21.00 -10.80
C ASN A 36 -8.00 -20.98 -9.94
N ALA A 37 -6.81 -21.13 -10.54
CA ALA A 37 -5.54 -21.24 -9.80
C ALA A 37 -4.65 -19.98 -9.88
N MET A 38 -4.86 -19.12 -10.89
CA MET A 38 -4.09 -17.89 -11.07
C MET A 38 -4.98 -16.85 -11.75
N PRO A 39 -5.51 -15.86 -11.01
CA PRO A 39 -6.41 -14.89 -11.57
C PRO A 39 -5.76 -14.13 -12.72
N LYS A 40 -6.28 -14.27 -13.95
CA LYS A 40 -5.78 -13.54 -15.12
C LYS A 40 -6.93 -12.83 -15.80
N ILE A 41 -6.96 -11.52 -15.62
CA ILE A 41 -7.84 -10.64 -16.38
C ILE A 41 -7.24 -10.37 -17.77
N ASN A 42 -8.03 -10.57 -18.82
CA ASN A 42 -7.62 -10.23 -20.18
C ASN A 42 -7.78 -8.72 -20.44
N ARG A 43 -7.22 -8.20 -21.55
CA ARG A 43 -7.23 -6.76 -21.83
C ARG A 43 -8.65 -6.18 -22.02
N PRO A 44 -9.56 -6.82 -22.79
CA PRO A 44 -10.95 -6.36 -22.90
C PRO A 44 -11.65 -6.23 -21.55
N THR A 45 -11.57 -7.26 -20.70
CA THR A 45 -12.18 -7.24 -19.37
C THR A 45 -11.56 -6.13 -18.50
N MET A 46 -10.24 -5.98 -18.51
CA MET A 46 -9.57 -4.92 -17.73
C MET A 46 -10.03 -3.51 -18.14
N LEU A 47 -10.16 -3.24 -19.43
CA LEU A 47 -10.67 -1.96 -19.95
C LEU A 47 -12.19 -1.80 -19.77
N GLY A 48 -12.91 -2.88 -19.48
CA GLY A 48 -14.33 -2.91 -19.17
C GLY A 48 -14.67 -2.42 -17.75
N TYR A 49 -13.69 -2.39 -16.85
CA TYR A 49 -13.90 -1.92 -15.48
C TYR A 49 -14.45 -0.48 -15.46
N ARG A 50 -15.42 -0.24 -14.57
CA ARG A 50 -16.02 1.08 -14.34
C ARG A 50 -15.76 1.50 -12.91
N MET A 51 -15.33 2.75 -12.76
CA MET A 51 -15.02 3.35 -11.46
C MET A 51 -15.65 4.73 -11.36
N LYS A 52 -15.85 5.21 -10.13
CA LYS A 52 -16.20 6.61 -9.89
C LYS A 52 -15.02 7.49 -10.29
N LEU A 53 -15.28 8.50 -11.11
CA LEU A 53 -14.27 9.46 -11.57
C LEU A 53 -14.65 10.86 -11.10
N PRO A 54 -14.18 11.31 -9.93
CA PRO A 54 -14.45 12.65 -9.43
C PRO A 54 -13.59 13.69 -10.15
N SER A 55 -13.78 14.98 -9.87
CA SER A 55 -12.97 16.05 -10.45
C SER A 55 -11.47 15.90 -10.10
N ILE A 56 -10.59 16.51 -10.89
CA ILE A 56 -9.14 16.43 -10.70
C ILE A 56 -8.73 16.93 -9.30
N GLU A 57 -9.39 17.96 -8.78
CA GLU A 57 -9.15 18.52 -7.45
C GLU A 57 -9.44 17.47 -6.37
N VAL A 58 -10.59 16.80 -6.45
CA VAL A 58 -10.99 15.74 -5.51
C VAL A 58 -10.07 14.52 -5.63
N GLN A 59 -9.66 14.15 -6.85
CA GLN A 59 -8.68 13.07 -7.04
C GLN A 59 -7.37 13.38 -6.32
N ARG A 60 -6.85 14.60 -6.45
CA ARG A 60 -5.62 15.04 -5.78
C ARG A 60 -5.78 15.05 -4.26
N GLU A 61 -6.93 15.49 -3.75
CA GLU A 61 -7.23 15.47 -2.33
C GLU A 61 -7.23 14.04 -1.76
N ILE A 62 -7.88 13.10 -2.44
CA ILE A 62 -7.90 11.68 -2.07
C ILE A 62 -6.47 11.13 -2.03
N VAL A 63 -5.68 11.36 -3.09
CA VAL A 63 -4.29 10.91 -3.17
C VAL A 63 -3.46 11.49 -2.02
N SER A 64 -3.61 12.78 -1.72
CA SER A 64 -2.91 13.43 -0.60
C SER A 64 -3.25 12.78 0.74
N LYS A 65 -4.54 12.55 1.02
CA LYS A 65 -4.98 11.90 2.27
C LYS A 65 -4.40 10.50 2.41
N VAL A 66 -4.45 9.70 1.35
CA VAL A 66 -3.88 8.34 1.35
C VAL A 66 -2.37 8.38 1.60
N LYS A 67 -1.63 9.26 0.91
CA LYS A 67 -0.18 9.42 1.12
C LYS A 67 0.14 9.84 2.56
N GLN A 68 -0.61 10.77 3.14
CA GLN A 68 -0.42 11.19 4.54
C GLN A 68 -0.63 10.04 5.53
N ILE A 69 -1.66 9.21 5.31
CA ILE A 69 -1.91 8.02 6.15
C ILE A 69 -0.76 7.03 6.00
N GLN A 70 -0.30 6.76 4.77
CA GLN A 70 0.81 5.86 4.50
C GLN A 70 2.10 6.34 5.17
N THR A 71 2.45 7.62 5.06
CA THR A 71 3.62 8.20 5.73
C THR A 71 3.56 8.06 7.25
N LYS A 72 2.37 8.23 7.85
CA LYS A 72 2.18 8.02 9.29
C LYS A 72 2.39 6.55 9.67
N ALA A 73 1.84 5.62 8.89
CA ALA A 73 2.02 4.19 9.11
C ALA A 73 3.49 3.78 9.01
N ASP A 74 4.20 4.23 7.97
CA ASP A 74 5.63 3.96 7.78
C ASP A 74 6.46 4.48 8.97
N LYS A 75 6.14 5.68 9.47
CA LYS A 75 6.80 6.26 10.65
C LYS A 75 6.56 5.41 11.90
N ILE A 76 5.35 4.92 12.12
CA ILE A 76 5.02 4.05 13.26
C ILE A 76 5.82 2.75 13.17
N THR A 77 5.84 2.10 12.01
CA THR A 77 6.61 0.88 11.77
C THR A 77 8.11 1.10 12.04
N ALA A 78 8.67 2.22 11.55
CA ALA A 78 10.07 2.56 11.80
C ALA A 78 10.38 2.76 13.29
N LEU A 79 9.49 3.44 14.03
CA LEU A 79 9.64 3.64 15.47
C LEU A 79 9.54 2.31 16.25
N GLN A 80 8.62 1.43 15.87
CA GLN A 80 8.47 0.10 16.48
C GLN A 80 9.74 -0.75 16.28
N ASN A 81 10.27 -0.78 15.05
CA ASN A 81 11.50 -1.52 14.76
C ASN A 81 12.70 -0.99 15.54
N LYS A 82 12.81 0.35 15.66
CA LYS A 82 13.86 0.97 16.46
C LYS A 82 13.74 0.62 17.94
N ALA A 83 12.53 0.71 18.50
CA ALA A 83 12.29 0.38 19.92
C ALA A 83 12.58 -1.10 20.21
N ALA A 84 12.24 -2.01 19.30
CA ALA A 84 12.55 -3.43 19.43
C ALA A 84 14.07 -3.67 19.51
N LEU A 85 14.85 -3.04 18.61
CA LEU A 85 16.31 -3.14 18.61
C LEU A 85 16.93 -2.57 19.90
N GLU A 86 16.45 -1.41 20.35
CA GLU A 86 16.91 -0.80 21.61
C GLU A 86 16.62 -1.69 22.83
N MET A 87 15.47 -2.38 22.84
CA MET A 87 15.11 -3.31 23.90
C MET A 87 16.03 -4.55 23.93
N GLU A 88 16.37 -5.12 22.78
CA GLU A 88 17.31 -6.25 22.68
C GLU A 88 18.71 -5.86 23.19
N LEU A 89 19.18 -4.67 22.83
CA LEU A 89 20.47 -4.15 23.32
C LEU A 89 20.44 -3.91 24.83
N PHE A 90 19.34 -3.34 25.34
CA PHE A 90 19.16 -3.10 26.77
C PHE A 90 19.15 -4.41 27.57
N GLN A 91 18.40 -5.42 27.13
CA GLN A 91 18.38 -6.74 27.75
C GLN A 91 19.78 -7.38 27.77
N SER A 92 20.50 -7.31 26.64
CA SER A 92 21.86 -7.83 26.53
C SER A 92 22.82 -7.13 27.49
N ALA A 93 22.75 -5.80 27.59
CA ALA A 93 23.57 -5.02 28.52
C ALA A 93 23.23 -5.30 29.99
N LEU A 94 21.94 -5.47 30.31
CA LEU A 94 21.47 -5.80 31.66
C LEU A 94 21.99 -7.18 32.09
N LEU A 95 21.87 -8.19 31.23
CA LEU A 95 22.42 -9.53 31.48
C LEU A 95 23.94 -9.46 31.69
N ALA A 96 24.67 -8.76 30.82
CA ALA A 96 26.11 -8.60 30.97
C ALA A 96 26.49 -7.91 32.30
N LYS A 97 25.69 -6.96 32.78
CA LYS A 97 25.89 -6.30 34.09
C LYS A 97 25.59 -7.25 35.26
N ALA A 98 24.54 -8.06 35.14
CA ALA A 98 24.16 -9.07 36.13
C ALA A 98 25.24 -10.14 36.32
N PHE A 99 25.72 -10.72 35.23
CA PHE A 99 26.75 -11.77 35.26
C PHE A 99 28.12 -11.25 35.72
N ARG A 100 28.36 -9.93 35.68
CA ARG A 100 29.58 -9.30 36.24
C ARG A 100 29.44 -8.91 37.71
N GLY A 101 28.31 -9.20 38.36
CA GLY A 101 28.06 -8.87 39.77
C GLY A 101 27.99 -7.36 40.04
N LYS A 102 27.67 -6.55 39.02
CA LYS A 102 27.60 -5.07 39.12
C LYS A 102 26.17 -4.55 39.24
N LEU A 103 25.20 -5.41 39.54
CA LEU A 103 23.81 -5.05 39.78
C LEU A 103 23.62 -4.56 41.21
#